data_AF-A0A8T5FPD0-F1
#
_entry.id   AF-A0A8T5FPD0-F1
#
_cell.length_a   1.000
_cell.length_b   1.000
_cell.length_c   1.000
_cell.angle_alpha   90.00
_cell.angle_beta   90.00
_cell.angle_gamma   90.00
#
_symmetry.space_group_name_H-M   'P 1'
#
loop_
_entity.id
_entity.type
_entity.pdbx_description
1 polymer ?
#
loop_
_entity_poly.entity_id
_entity_poly.type
_entity_poly.pdbx_seq_one_letter_code
_entity_poly.pdbx_strand_id
1 'polypeptide(L)'
;MRVLLLAILVLSIIVPIGVNDVFANDRKNILEIASLEHDVRQGQYNSLVQVDSDTYALAYEGKDSDGFISTFTISSDGTSIVKVDTLEHDTVRGQHNSLVHVDSDTYALAYTGEDEDGFISTFTIDSNGNIAAVKTQSEGNNLEHDADQGVASVLHNSLVKVDSNTIALAYAGAGENGFISTFTISSSGVITPIQIQNHANTSEEDDVANLEHDAINNRATSVLHNSLVK
;
A
#
# COMPACT_ATOMS: atom_id res chain seq x y z
N MET A 1 -80.57 -52.10 -27.59
CA MET A 1 -79.99 -50.82 -27.18
C MET A 1 -78.76 -51.10 -26.32
N ARG A 2 -77.54 -50.97 -26.87
CA ARG A 2 -76.28 -51.14 -26.13
C ARG A 2 -75.57 -49.80 -26.15
N VAL A 3 -75.37 -49.22 -24.98
CA VAL A 3 -74.63 -47.97 -24.78
C VAL A 3 -73.14 -48.29 -24.90
N LEU A 4 -72.46 -47.65 -25.86
CA LEU A 4 -71.01 -47.77 -26.03
C LEU A 4 -70.34 -46.76 -25.08
N LEU A 5 -69.60 -47.25 -24.08
CA LEU A 5 -68.83 -46.40 -23.17
C LEU A 5 -67.52 -46.01 -23.88
N LEU A 6 -67.35 -44.72 -24.21
CA LEU A 6 -66.13 -44.19 -24.81
C LEU A 6 -65.12 -43.88 -23.69
N ALA A 7 -64.14 -44.75 -23.48
CA ALA A 7 -63.03 -44.49 -22.57
C ALA A 7 -62.00 -43.57 -23.26
N ILE A 8 -61.92 -42.31 -22.82
CA ILE A 8 -60.89 -41.36 -23.29
C ILE A 8 -59.61 -41.67 -22.50
N LEU A 9 -58.65 -42.32 -23.16
CA LEU A 9 -57.30 -42.49 -22.64
C LEU A 9 -56.54 -41.17 -22.81
N VAL A 10 -56.44 -40.38 -21.74
CA VAL A 10 -55.59 -39.18 -21.74
C VAL A 10 -54.14 -39.63 -21.56
N LEU A 11 -53.41 -39.76 -22.67
CA LEU A 11 -51.97 -40.04 -22.65
C LEU A 11 -51.25 -38.77 -22.18
N SER A 12 -50.85 -38.73 -20.91
CA SER A 12 -50.08 -37.61 -20.35
C SER A 12 -48.67 -37.64 -20.94
N ILE A 13 -48.38 -36.74 -21.88
CA ILE A 13 -47.01 -36.50 -22.33
C ILE A 13 -46.29 -35.75 -21.21
N ILE A 14 -45.50 -36.46 -20.42
CA ILE A 14 -44.52 -35.83 -19.53
C ILE A 14 -43.40 -35.33 -20.44
N VAL A 15 -43.35 -34.03 -20.71
CA VAL A 15 -42.12 -33.41 -21.20
C VAL A 15 -41.17 -33.39 -20.02
N PRO A 16 -40.04 -34.12 -20.03
CA PRO A 16 -38.99 -33.86 -19.06
C PRO A 16 -38.53 -32.43 -19.33
N ILE A 17 -38.96 -31.50 -18.49
CA ILE A 17 -38.27 -30.25 -18.33
C ILE A 17 -36.91 -30.70 -17.81
N GLY A 18 -35.92 -30.79 -18.70
CA GLY A 18 -34.54 -30.71 -18.26
C GLY A 18 -34.50 -29.45 -17.44
N VAL A 19 -34.36 -29.59 -16.12
CA VAL A 19 -33.89 -28.49 -15.32
C VAL A 19 -32.56 -28.13 -15.98
N ASN A 20 -32.60 -27.12 -16.85
CA ASN A 20 -31.46 -26.26 -17.00
C ASN A 20 -31.21 -25.86 -15.56
N ASP A 21 -30.14 -26.41 -14.99
CA ASP A 21 -29.66 -26.05 -13.68
C ASP A 21 -29.28 -24.57 -13.82
N VAL A 22 -30.28 -23.69 -13.74
CA VAL A 22 -30.16 -22.23 -13.70
C VAL A 22 -29.59 -21.81 -12.34
N PHE A 23 -29.38 -22.80 -11.46
CA PHE A 23 -28.49 -22.76 -10.32
C PHE A 23 -27.31 -23.70 -10.53
N ALA A 24 -26.70 -23.68 -11.73
CA ALA A 24 -25.27 -23.87 -11.80
C ALA A 24 -24.70 -22.93 -10.74
N ASN A 25 -24.40 -23.54 -9.59
CA ASN A 25 -23.36 -23.11 -8.70
C ASN A 25 -22.16 -22.99 -9.63
N ASP A 26 -22.01 -21.82 -10.26
CA ASP A 26 -20.80 -21.38 -10.91
C ASP A 26 -19.80 -21.14 -9.79
N ARG A 27 -19.50 -22.21 -9.03
CA ARG A 27 -18.32 -22.36 -8.20
C ARG A 27 -17.17 -22.20 -9.18
N LYS A 28 -16.89 -20.94 -9.53
CA LYS A 28 -15.60 -20.43 -9.93
C LYS A 28 -14.74 -20.81 -8.74
N ASN A 29 -14.21 -22.02 -8.83
CA ASN A 29 -13.23 -22.49 -7.91
C ASN A 29 -12.10 -21.47 -7.98
N ILE A 30 -11.58 -21.06 -6.82
CA ILE A 30 -10.31 -20.36 -6.76
C ILE A 30 -9.29 -21.43 -7.18
N LEU A 31 -8.84 -21.36 -8.44
CA LEU A 31 -7.87 -22.27 -9.02
C LEU A 31 -6.55 -21.52 -9.17
N GLU A 32 -5.46 -22.17 -8.75
CA GLU A 32 -4.12 -21.73 -9.14
C GLU A 32 -3.95 -21.98 -10.65
N ILE A 33 -3.66 -20.91 -11.41
CA ILE A 33 -3.42 -20.99 -12.85
C ILE A 33 -1.94 -21.21 -13.14
N ALA A 34 -1.08 -20.48 -12.43
CA ALA A 34 0.36 -20.60 -12.45
C ALA A 34 0.93 -20.19 -11.08
N SER A 35 2.13 -20.66 -10.77
CA SER A 35 2.88 -20.25 -9.59
C SER A 35 4.35 -20.03 -9.95
N LEU A 36 4.96 -19.07 -9.27
CA LEU A 36 6.39 -18.78 -9.31
C LEU A 36 6.86 -18.56 -7.88
N GLU A 37 7.86 -19.31 -7.45
CA GLU A 37 8.58 -19.03 -6.20
C GLU A 37 9.46 -17.80 -6.42
N HIS A 38 9.04 -16.64 -5.89
CA HIS A 38 9.72 -15.37 -6.16
C HIS A 38 11.00 -15.19 -5.34
N ASP A 39 11.09 -15.81 -4.17
CA ASP A 39 12.28 -15.86 -3.31
C ASP A 39 12.40 -17.26 -2.68
N VAL A 40 13.55 -17.92 -2.89
CA VAL A 40 13.81 -19.29 -2.44
C VAL A 40 14.37 -19.37 -1.01
N ARG A 41 14.57 -18.23 -0.35
CA ARG A 41 15.21 -18.13 0.96
C ARG A 41 14.25 -17.58 2.01
N GLN A 42 13.61 -16.46 1.71
CA GLN A 42 12.73 -15.73 2.62
C GLN A 42 11.90 -14.73 1.82
N GLY A 43 10.57 -14.76 1.97
CA GLY A 43 9.63 -13.92 1.22
C GLY A 43 8.43 -13.57 2.09
N GLN A 44 8.65 -12.73 3.09
CA GLN A 44 7.66 -12.37 4.11
C GLN A 44 7.15 -10.94 3.93
N TYR A 45 6.04 -10.61 4.61
CA TYR A 45 5.45 -9.26 4.62
C TYR A 45 5.24 -8.68 3.22
N ASN A 46 4.64 -9.47 2.34
CA ASN A 46 4.44 -9.14 0.93
C ASN A 46 3.41 -8.02 0.72
N SER A 47 3.70 -7.10 -0.20
CA SER A 47 2.77 -6.07 -0.68
C SER A 47 2.84 -5.95 -2.19
N LEU A 48 1.74 -6.22 -2.88
CA LEU A 48 1.66 -6.29 -4.33
C LEU A 48 0.79 -5.15 -4.88
N VAL A 49 1.28 -4.44 -5.89
CA VAL A 49 0.52 -3.41 -6.62
C VAL A 49 0.63 -3.65 -8.13
N GLN A 50 -0.44 -3.35 -8.85
CA GLN A 50 -0.40 -3.33 -10.31
C GLN A 50 0.32 -2.08 -10.79
N VAL A 51 1.26 -2.24 -11.72
CA VAL A 51 1.99 -1.14 -12.38
C VAL A 51 1.23 -0.73 -13.64
N ASP A 52 0.96 -1.70 -14.52
CA ASP A 52 0.15 -1.54 -15.74
C ASP A 52 -0.63 -2.84 -16.07
N SER A 53 -1.02 -3.04 -17.33
CA SER A 53 -1.88 -4.16 -17.73
C SER A 53 -1.34 -5.55 -17.39
N ASP A 54 -0.02 -5.70 -17.42
CA ASP A 54 0.68 -6.96 -17.26
C ASP A 54 1.88 -6.85 -16.32
N THR A 55 2.26 -5.66 -15.88
CA THR A 55 3.35 -5.45 -14.92
C THR A 55 2.82 -5.28 -13.50
N TYR A 56 3.47 -5.95 -12.55
CA TYR A 56 3.12 -5.93 -11.13
C TYR A 56 4.39 -5.75 -10.29
N ALA A 57 4.33 -4.92 -9.25
CA ALA A 57 5.43 -4.69 -8.32
C ALA A 57 5.11 -5.31 -6.95
N LEU A 58 6.08 -6.02 -6.38
CA LEU A 58 6.01 -6.73 -5.10
C LEU A 58 7.11 -6.21 -4.19
N ALA A 59 6.74 -5.58 -3.07
CA ALA A 59 7.64 -5.33 -1.96
C ALA A 59 7.58 -6.49 -0.96
N TYR A 60 8.71 -6.90 -0.40
CA TYR A 60 8.80 -8.03 0.53
C TYR A 60 10.07 -7.96 1.39
N GLU A 61 10.02 -8.65 2.54
CA GLU A 61 11.20 -8.98 3.34
C GLU A 61 11.89 -10.22 2.75
N GLY A 62 13.17 -10.06 2.41
CA GLY A 62 14.03 -11.10 1.88
C GLY A 62 15.00 -11.68 2.91
N LYS A 63 16.13 -12.17 2.40
CA LYS A 63 17.23 -12.72 3.20
C LYS A 63 17.67 -11.73 4.28
N ASP A 64 18.06 -12.22 5.46
CA ASP A 64 18.63 -11.42 6.55
C ASP A 64 17.73 -10.29 7.07
N SER A 65 16.43 -10.38 6.74
CA SER A 65 15.42 -9.34 6.96
C SER A 65 15.55 -8.11 6.07
N ASP A 66 16.44 -8.12 5.08
CA ASP A 66 16.61 -7.06 4.10
C ASP A 66 15.31 -6.80 3.32
N GLY A 67 15.11 -5.56 2.91
CA GLY A 67 13.96 -5.14 2.13
C GLY A 67 14.22 -5.26 0.62
N PHE A 68 13.30 -5.89 -0.10
CA PHE A 68 13.34 -5.99 -1.55
C PHE A 68 12.06 -5.48 -2.21
N ILE A 69 12.20 -4.98 -3.44
CA ILE A 69 11.11 -4.78 -4.39
C ILE A 69 11.45 -5.53 -5.68
N SER A 70 10.50 -6.26 -6.24
CA SER A 70 10.63 -6.96 -7.52
C SER A 70 9.45 -6.68 -8.43
N THR A 71 9.68 -6.66 -9.73
CA THR A 71 8.64 -6.53 -10.75
C THR A 71 8.44 -7.84 -11.50
N PHE A 72 7.22 -8.06 -11.94
CA PHE A 72 6.81 -9.25 -12.68
C PHE A 72 5.91 -8.88 -13.84
N THR A 73 6.13 -9.52 -14.99
CA THR A 73 5.13 -9.61 -16.04
C THR A 73 4.22 -10.81 -15.77
N ILE A 74 2.91 -10.59 -15.72
CA ILE A 74 1.88 -11.61 -15.60
C ILE A 74 0.99 -11.53 -16.84
N SER A 75 0.89 -12.61 -17.61
CA SER A 75 0.05 -12.63 -18.81
C SER A 75 -1.42 -12.39 -18.44
N SER A 76 -2.20 -11.79 -19.34
CA SER A 76 -3.61 -11.46 -19.08
C SER A 76 -4.50 -12.67 -18.76
N ASP A 77 -4.07 -13.88 -19.12
CA ASP A 77 -4.73 -15.15 -18.79
C ASP A 77 -4.19 -15.81 -17.50
N GLY A 78 -3.20 -15.21 -16.86
CA GLY A 78 -2.55 -15.68 -15.64
C GLY A 78 -1.63 -16.90 -15.81
N THR A 79 -1.40 -17.37 -17.03
CA THR A 79 -0.65 -18.62 -17.29
C THR A 79 0.87 -18.44 -17.27
N SER A 80 1.36 -17.21 -17.36
CA SER A 80 2.79 -16.88 -17.34
C SER A 80 3.07 -15.84 -16.26
N ILE A 81 4.12 -16.08 -15.48
CA ILE A 81 4.67 -15.15 -14.48
C ILE A 81 6.17 -15.10 -14.73
N VAL A 82 6.71 -13.91 -15.02
CA VAL A 82 8.13 -13.71 -15.32
C VAL A 82 8.65 -12.57 -14.46
N LYS A 83 9.67 -12.83 -13.64
CA LYS A 83 10.38 -11.77 -12.91
C LYS A 83 11.16 -10.91 -13.90
N VAL A 84 11.03 -9.60 -13.79
CA VAL A 84 11.67 -8.61 -14.66
C VAL A 84 12.90 -8.02 -13.97
N ASP A 85 12.71 -7.40 -12.81
CA ASP A 85 13.75 -6.68 -12.08
C ASP A 85 13.62 -6.91 -10.57
N THR A 86 14.72 -6.68 -9.84
CA THR A 86 14.78 -6.74 -8.38
C THR A 86 15.75 -5.68 -7.87
N LEU A 87 15.29 -4.90 -6.88
CA LEU A 87 16.08 -3.92 -6.16
C LEU A 87 16.03 -4.21 -4.65
N GLU A 88 17.20 -4.24 -4.02
CA GLU A 88 17.36 -4.19 -2.57
C GLU A 88 17.27 -2.73 -2.11
N HIS A 89 16.18 -2.38 -1.44
CA HIS A 89 15.90 -1.00 -1.03
C HIS A 89 16.28 -0.72 0.43
N ASP A 90 16.45 -1.79 1.21
CA ASP A 90 16.90 -1.72 2.59
C ASP A 90 17.82 -2.91 2.86
N THR A 91 19.03 -2.62 3.33
CA THR A 91 20.11 -3.60 3.59
C THR A 91 20.18 -4.04 5.07
N VAL A 92 19.18 -3.64 5.87
CA VAL A 92 19.16 -3.87 7.31
C VAL A 92 17.84 -4.51 7.75
N ARG A 93 16.70 -3.91 7.40
CA ARG A 93 15.37 -4.46 7.73
C ARG A 93 14.26 -3.88 6.83
N GLY A 94 13.40 -4.74 6.27
CA GLY A 94 12.32 -4.34 5.36
C GLY A 94 10.99 -5.06 5.60
N GLN A 95 10.37 -4.86 6.77
CA GLN A 95 9.20 -5.62 7.22
C GLN A 95 7.88 -4.84 7.11
N HIS A 96 6.75 -5.54 7.27
CA HIS A 96 5.40 -4.96 7.29
C HIS A 96 5.11 -4.02 6.11
N ASN A 97 5.47 -4.43 4.90
CA ASN A 97 5.41 -3.60 3.70
C ASN A 97 3.98 -3.20 3.31
N SER A 98 3.83 -1.95 2.86
CA SER A 98 2.63 -1.43 2.22
C SER A 98 3.02 -0.58 1.03
N LEU A 99 2.81 -1.10 -0.18
CA LEU A 99 3.19 -0.47 -1.45
C LEU A 99 1.98 0.13 -2.14
N VAL A 100 2.10 1.36 -2.64
CA VAL A 100 1.05 2.03 -3.41
C VAL A 100 1.61 2.72 -4.65
N HIS A 101 0.82 2.72 -5.71
CA HIS A 101 1.06 3.57 -6.88
C HIS A 101 0.64 4.99 -6.56
N VAL A 102 1.54 5.97 -6.73
CA VAL A 102 1.27 7.39 -6.42
C VAL A 102 0.82 8.13 -7.67
N ASP A 103 1.68 8.25 -8.68
CA ASP A 103 1.36 8.93 -9.93
C ASP A 103 2.34 8.47 -11.01
N SER A 104 1.91 8.43 -12.28
CA SER A 104 2.76 8.05 -13.41
C SER A 104 3.56 6.76 -13.14
N ASP A 105 4.86 6.88 -12.92
CA ASP A 105 5.84 5.85 -12.65
C ASP A 105 6.31 5.88 -11.18
N THR A 106 5.77 6.76 -10.34
CA THR A 106 6.15 6.91 -8.92
C THR A 106 5.36 5.96 -8.02
N TYR A 107 6.09 5.20 -7.21
CA TYR A 107 5.55 4.28 -6.21
C TYR A 107 6.11 4.62 -4.83
N ALA A 108 5.28 4.47 -3.80
CA ALA A 108 5.65 4.71 -2.41
C ALA A 108 5.45 3.45 -1.58
N LEU A 109 6.42 3.18 -0.70
CA LEU A 109 6.46 2.03 0.17
C LEU A 109 6.62 2.49 1.61
N ALA A 110 5.65 2.18 2.47
CA ALA A 110 5.82 2.26 3.91
C ALA A 110 6.23 0.89 4.46
N TYR A 111 7.21 0.87 5.34
CA TYR A 111 7.76 -0.35 5.91
C TYR A 111 8.41 -0.09 7.27
N THR A 112 8.60 -1.17 8.04
CA THR A 112 9.31 -1.19 9.32
C THR A 112 10.77 -1.51 9.06
N GLY A 113 11.65 -0.59 9.44
CA GLY A 113 13.09 -0.67 9.22
C GLY A 113 13.90 -0.94 10.48
N GLU A 114 15.18 -0.55 10.45
CA GLU A 114 16.09 -0.65 11.59
C GLU A 114 15.47 -0.02 12.84
N ASP A 115 15.82 -0.55 14.02
CA ASP A 115 15.27 -0.14 15.33
C ASP A 115 13.75 -0.20 15.48
N GLU A 116 13.06 -0.88 14.55
CA GLU A 116 11.59 -0.95 14.45
C GLU A 116 10.94 0.40 14.07
N ASP A 117 11.72 1.28 13.46
CA ASP A 117 11.28 2.60 13.02
C ASP A 117 10.44 2.53 11.74
N GLY A 118 9.58 3.54 11.57
CA GLY A 118 8.71 3.67 10.43
C GLY A 118 9.41 4.43 9.30
N PHE A 119 9.54 3.80 8.14
CA PHE A 119 10.15 4.41 6.96
C PHE A 119 9.20 4.50 5.76
N ILE A 120 9.43 5.50 4.92
CA ILE A 120 8.82 5.65 3.60
C ILE A 120 9.92 5.75 2.56
N SER A 121 9.93 4.80 1.63
CA SER A 121 10.76 4.78 0.43
C SER A 121 9.94 5.11 -0.83
N THR A 122 10.60 5.63 -1.86
CA THR A 122 10.01 5.87 -3.18
C THR A 122 10.85 5.32 -4.31
N PHE A 123 10.16 4.90 -5.36
CA PHE A 123 10.73 4.28 -6.55
C PHE A 123 10.11 4.90 -7.80
N THR A 124 10.87 4.89 -8.89
CA THR A 124 10.27 4.92 -10.23
C THR A 124 10.20 3.51 -10.80
N ILE A 125 9.06 3.11 -11.35
CA ILE A 125 8.89 1.84 -12.07
C ILE A 125 8.32 2.16 -13.44
N ASP A 126 9.10 1.89 -14.49
CA ASP A 126 8.67 2.14 -15.86
C ASP A 126 7.70 1.05 -16.38
N SER A 127 7.11 1.28 -17.56
CA SER A 127 6.18 0.33 -18.18
C SER A 127 6.82 -0.98 -18.67
N ASN A 128 8.14 -1.10 -18.58
CA ASN A 128 8.83 -2.36 -18.84
C ASN A 128 9.15 -3.09 -17.53
N GLY A 129 8.77 -2.53 -16.38
CA GLY A 129 9.07 -3.05 -15.05
C GLY A 129 10.47 -2.75 -14.53
N ASN A 130 11.24 -1.85 -15.15
CA ASN A 130 12.55 -1.47 -14.61
C ASN A 130 12.37 -0.58 -13.37
N ILE A 131 13.10 -0.91 -12.30
CA ILE A 131 13.00 -0.21 -11.01
C ILE A 131 14.19 0.75 -10.89
N ALA A 132 13.94 1.99 -10.48
CA ALA A 132 14.99 2.89 -10.00
C ALA A 132 14.67 3.40 -8.59
N ALA A 133 15.68 3.36 -7.72
CA ALA A 133 15.62 3.97 -6.40
C ALA A 133 15.50 5.50 -6.53
N VAL A 134 14.61 6.10 -5.75
CA VAL A 134 14.50 7.56 -5.63
C VAL A 134 14.85 7.97 -4.20
N LYS A 135 14.13 7.40 -3.24
CA LYS A 135 14.39 7.54 -1.81
C LYS A 135 14.38 6.17 -1.16
N THR A 136 15.52 5.65 -0.75
CA THR A 136 15.64 4.32 -0.13
C THR A 136 16.65 4.33 1.01
N GLN A 137 16.59 3.33 1.88
CA GLN A 137 17.61 3.17 2.93
C GLN A 137 18.97 2.85 2.30
N SER A 138 19.00 2.05 1.22
CA SER A 138 20.23 1.74 0.50
C SER A 138 20.92 2.97 -0.11
N GLU A 139 20.15 4.03 -0.40
CA GLU A 139 20.67 5.34 -0.84
C GLU A 139 20.86 6.34 0.33
N GLY A 140 20.52 5.93 1.57
CA GLY A 140 20.66 6.71 2.80
C GLY A 140 19.78 7.97 2.85
N ASN A 141 18.64 7.97 2.15
CA ASN A 141 17.85 9.19 1.92
C ASN A 141 16.32 8.98 1.93
N ASN A 142 15.85 7.82 2.40
CA ASN A 142 14.44 7.54 2.71
C ASN A 142 13.94 8.45 3.85
N LEU A 143 12.62 8.55 3.97
CA LEU A 143 12.00 9.31 5.05
C LEU A 143 11.75 8.39 6.24
N GLU A 144 12.37 8.69 7.37
CA GLU A 144 11.94 8.22 8.68
C GLU A 144 10.77 9.09 9.17
N HIS A 145 9.62 8.48 9.45
CA HIS A 145 8.41 9.21 9.87
C HIS A 145 8.01 8.92 11.32
N ASP A 146 8.49 7.81 11.89
CA ASP A 146 8.31 7.46 13.28
C ASP A 146 9.61 6.86 13.79
N ALA A 147 10.37 7.67 14.54
CA ALA A 147 11.63 7.31 15.16
C ALA A 147 11.33 6.83 16.59
N ASP A 148 11.43 5.53 16.85
CA ASP A 148 11.12 4.96 18.15
C ASP A 148 12.09 5.53 19.21
N GLN A 149 11.52 5.93 20.33
CA GLN A 149 12.24 6.38 21.52
C GLN A 149 12.17 5.31 22.62
N GLY A 150 12.06 4.04 22.24
CA GLY A 150 12.23 2.87 23.11
C GLY A 150 10.94 2.32 23.73
N VAL A 151 9.78 2.51 23.10
CA VAL A 151 8.52 1.90 23.54
C VAL A 151 7.62 1.52 22.36
N ALA A 152 7.96 0.38 21.75
CA ALA A 152 7.16 -0.47 20.87
C ALA A 152 7.17 -0.11 19.37
N SER A 153 7.35 -1.18 18.59
CA SER A 153 7.59 -1.24 17.16
C SER A 153 6.55 -0.56 16.29
N VAL A 154 7.01 0.06 15.19
CA VAL A 154 6.14 0.39 14.07
C VAL A 154 5.74 -0.90 13.38
N LEU A 155 4.46 -1.26 13.43
CA LEU A 155 3.95 -2.48 12.80
C LEU A 155 2.70 -2.17 11.97
N HIS A 156 2.45 -3.05 11.00
CA HIS A 156 1.19 -3.08 10.25
C HIS A 156 0.88 -1.79 9.45
N ASN A 157 1.73 -1.49 8.48
CA ASN A 157 1.55 -0.35 7.59
C ASN A 157 0.36 -0.56 6.62
N SER A 158 -0.40 0.51 6.40
CA SER A 158 -1.48 0.57 5.41
C SER A 158 -1.43 1.91 4.66
N LEU A 159 -0.85 1.89 3.46
CA LEU A 159 -0.81 3.02 2.55
C LEU A 159 -2.01 3.04 1.61
N VAL A 160 -2.54 4.23 1.39
CA VAL A 160 -3.49 4.52 0.33
C VAL A 160 -3.14 5.83 -0.37
N LYS A 161 -3.34 5.86 -1.70
CA LYS A 161 -3.31 7.09 -2.48
C LYS A 161 -4.60 7.86 -2.25
N VAL A 162 -4.48 9.11 -1.82
CA VAL A 162 -5.63 10.02 -1.58
C VAL A 162 -5.95 10.80 -2.84
N ASP A 163 -4.95 11.47 -3.43
CA ASP A 163 -5.07 12.25 -4.66
C ASP A 163 -3.75 12.17 -5.46
N SER A 164 -3.52 13.06 -6.44
CA SER A 164 -2.36 12.99 -7.34
C SER A 164 -1.01 13.03 -6.65
N ASN A 165 -0.91 13.66 -5.47
CA ASN A 165 0.36 13.85 -4.79
C ASN A 165 0.24 13.61 -3.28
N THR A 166 -0.90 13.15 -2.78
CA THR A 166 -1.11 12.87 -1.35
C THR A 166 -1.32 11.39 -1.11
N ILE A 167 -0.57 10.84 -0.16
CA ILE A 167 -0.80 9.51 0.42
C ILE A 167 -1.24 9.64 1.87
N ALA A 168 -2.01 8.67 2.35
CA ALA A 168 -2.32 8.48 3.75
C ALA A 168 -1.74 7.14 4.23
N LEU A 169 -1.12 7.15 5.40
CA LEU A 169 -0.53 6.00 6.06
C LEU A 169 -1.21 5.79 7.40
N ALA A 170 -1.83 4.63 7.59
CA ALA A 170 -2.18 4.13 8.92
C ALA A 170 -1.10 3.14 9.39
N TYR A 171 -0.69 3.24 10.64
CA TYR A 171 0.34 2.39 11.24
C TYR A 171 0.10 2.24 12.76
N ALA A 172 0.61 1.16 13.35
CA ALA A 172 0.80 1.10 14.79
C ALA A 172 2.17 1.72 15.09
N GLY A 173 2.23 2.73 15.96
CA GLY A 173 3.49 3.35 16.41
C GLY A 173 3.70 3.12 17.90
N ALA A 174 4.41 4.03 18.57
CA ALA A 174 4.78 3.92 19.98
C ALA A 174 3.60 3.48 20.89
N GLY A 175 3.85 2.44 21.69
CA GLY A 175 2.88 1.81 22.59
C GLY A 175 1.80 0.98 21.88
N GLU A 176 2.03 0.55 20.64
CA GLU A 176 1.06 -0.12 19.76
C GLU A 176 -0.20 0.73 19.49
N ASN A 177 -0.08 2.05 19.64
CA ASN A 177 -1.18 2.97 19.37
C ASN A 177 -1.35 3.16 17.85
N GLY A 178 -2.60 3.31 17.42
CA GLY A 178 -2.91 3.56 16.01
C GLY A 178 -2.71 5.03 15.64
N PHE A 179 -1.95 5.27 14.58
CA PHE A 179 -1.73 6.58 13.99
C PHE A 179 -2.23 6.62 12.55
N ILE A 180 -2.59 7.81 12.09
CA ILE A 180 -2.78 8.11 10.68
C ILE A 180 -2.00 9.38 10.36
N SER A 181 -1.21 9.33 9.30
CA SER A 181 -0.40 10.46 8.82
C SER A 181 -0.58 10.63 7.32
N THR A 182 -0.43 11.86 6.84
CA THR A 182 -0.49 12.17 5.41
C THR A 182 0.83 12.77 4.94
N PHE A 183 1.18 12.47 3.70
CA PHE A 183 2.43 12.91 3.10
C PHE A 183 2.17 13.40 1.69
N THR A 184 2.86 14.47 1.31
CA THR A 184 2.93 14.90 -0.09
C THR A 184 4.13 14.24 -0.76
N ILE A 185 3.92 13.66 -1.94
CA ILE A 185 4.97 13.09 -2.79
C ILE A 185 4.95 13.83 -4.12
N SER A 186 6.05 14.49 -4.45
CA SER A 186 6.21 15.13 -5.77
C SER A 186 6.23 14.09 -6.88
N SER A 187 5.99 14.49 -8.13
CA SER A 187 6.14 13.60 -9.30
C SER A 187 7.56 13.07 -9.51
N SER A 188 8.56 13.64 -8.83
CA SER A 188 9.94 13.14 -8.78
C SER A 188 10.20 12.22 -7.59
N GLY A 189 9.17 11.77 -6.88
CA GLY A 189 9.27 10.88 -5.71
C GLY A 189 9.81 11.53 -4.43
N VAL A 190 10.07 12.83 -4.41
CA VAL A 190 10.46 13.56 -3.18
C VAL A 190 9.27 13.62 -2.22
N ILE A 191 9.49 13.15 -0.99
CA ILE A 191 8.50 13.12 0.10
C ILE A 191 8.62 14.39 0.94
N THR A 192 7.49 15.01 1.26
CA THR A 192 7.36 16.11 2.22
C THR A 192 6.29 15.71 3.24
N PRO A 193 6.64 15.53 4.53
CA PRO A 193 5.65 15.29 5.57
C PRO A 193 4.68 16.46 5.68
N ILE A 194 3.38 16.17 5.78
CA ILE A 194 2.41 17.16 6.23
C ILE A 194 2.46 17.10 7.76
N GLN A 195 3.17 18.03 8.40
CA GLN A 195 3.14 18.14 9.86
C GLN A 195 1.74 18.57 10.30
N ILE A 196 0.86 17.61 10.59
CA ILE A 196 -0.32 17.89 11.42
C ILE A 196 0.16 17.78 12.86
N GLN A 197 0.56 18.93 13.43
CA GLN A 197 0.76 18.99 14.87
C GLN A 197 -0.58 18.73 15.58
N ASN A 198 -0.52 17.88 16.62
CA ASN A 198 -1.53 17.66 17.65
C ASN A 198 -2.87 17.04 17.24
N HIS A 199 -2.97 15.72 17.44
CA HIS A 199 -4.12 15.16 18.14
C HIS A 199 -3.66 14.62 19.51
N ALA A 200 -3.20 15.51 20.38
CA ALA A 200 -3.27 15.24 21.81
C ALA A 200 -4.75 15.25 22.20
N ASN A 201 -5.42 14.12 22.02
CA ASN A 201 -6.69 13.87 22.70
C ASN A 201 -6.37 13.51 24.15
N THR A 202 -5.84 14.48 24.91
CA THR A 202 -5.76 14.37 26.36
C THR A 202 -7.08 14.90 26.90
N SER A 203 -7.97 13.95 27.18
CA SER A 203 -9.05 14.03 28.16
C SER A 203 -9.35 15.39 28.80
N GLU A 204 -10.63 15.77 28.66
CA GLU A 204 -11.41 16.72 29.47
C GLU A 204 -11.29 18.22 29.15
N GLU A 205 -12.43 18.73 28.63
CA GLU A 205 -12.88 20.13 28.47
C GLU A 205 -12.22 21.01 27.38
N ASP A 206 -13.11 21.64 26.61
CA ASP A 206 -12.92 22.70 25.60
C ASP A 206 -12.42 22.33 24.19
N ASP A 207 -13.39 21.76 23.48
CA ASP A 207 -13.60 21.69 22.05
C ASP A 207 -13.62 23.08 21.35
N VAL A 208 -12.47 23.78 21.21
CA VAL A 208 -12.22 24.80 20.16
C VAL A 208 -10.77 25.34 20.20
N ALA A 209 -9.90 24.90 19.29
CA ALA A 209 -8.79 25.72 18.79
C ALA A 209 -8.15 25.11 17.53
N ASN A 210 -8.83 25.27 16.40
CA ASN A 210 -8.19 25.18 15.08
C ASN A 210 -8.22 26.58 14.48
N LEU A 211 -7.19 27.40 14.75
CA LEU A 211 -6.83 28.67 14.08
C LEU A 211 -5.56 29.23 14.77
N GLU A 212 -4.76 29.98 14.00
CA GLU A 212 -3.44 30.58 14.33
C GLU A 212 -2.20 29.74 13.92
N HIS A 213 -2.01 29.55 12.61
CA HIS A 213 -0.69 29.26 12.05
C HIS A 213 -0.31 30.32 11.01
N ASP A 214 -0.08 31.57 11.46
CA ASP A 214 0.79 32.51 10.73
C ASP A 214 1.31 33.67 11.61
N ALA A 215 2.23 33.36 12.53
CA ALA A 215 3.24 34.28 13.05
C ALA A 215 4.17 33.41 13.90
N ILE A 216 5.34 33.00 13.43
CA ILE A 216 6.61 33.71 13.65
C ILE A 216 7.61 32.87 12.86
N ASN A 217 8.06 33.31 11.68
CA ASN A 217 9.38 32.97 11.12
C ASN A 217 9.75 33.68 9.81
N ASN A 218 9.22 34.89 9.56
CA ASN A 218 9.80 35.72 8.50
C ASN A 218 9.91 37.19 8.92
N ARG A 219 11.05 37.53 9.52
CA ARG A 219 11.77 38.79 9.25
C ARG A 219 13.23 38.66 9.67
N ALA A 220 14.05 38.33 8.69
CA ALA A 220 15.49 38.47 8.77
C ALA A 220 15.91 39.96 8.87
N THR A 221 16.96 40.20 9.67
CA THR A 221 18.05 41.18 9.50
C THR A 221 17.72 42.68 9.36
N SER A 222 18.27 43.51 10.27
CA SER A 222 19.14 44.66 9.91
C SER A 222 19.36 45.67 11.08
N VAL A 223 20.58 45.68 11.61
CA VAL A 223 21.43 46.88 11.84
C VAL A 223 21.17 47.83 13.04
N LEU A 224 22.15 47.80 13.96
CA LEU A 224 22.77 48.87 14.78
C LEU A 224 21.89 49.83 15.61
N HIS A 225 22.10 49.86 16.94
CA HIS A 225 23.06 50.79 17.56
C HIS A 225 23.19 50.55 19.07
N ASN A 226 24.42 50.28 19.47
CA ASN A 226 24.92 50.51 20.82
C ASN A 226 25.04 52.03 21.04
N SER A 227 24.42 52.60 22.08
CA SER A 227 24.99 53.72 22.84
C SER A 227 24.20 53.97 24.12
N LEU A 228 24.97 54.02 25.20
CA LEU A 228 24.69 54.64 26.49
C LEU A 228 24.25 56.12 26.37
N VAL A 229 23.85 56.64 27.55
CA VAL A 229 23.66 58.05 27.99
C VAL A 229 22.19 58.50 27.88
N LYS A 230 21.47 58.81 28.97
CA LYS A 230 21.82 59.53 30.21
C LYS A 230 21.02 59.01 31.41
#